data_AF-A0A1M5DTP6-F1
#
_entry.id   AF-A0A1M5DTP6-F1
#
_cell.length_a   1.000
_cell.length_b   1.000
_cell.length_c   1.000
_cell.angle_alpha   90.00
_cell.angle_beta   90.00
_cell.angle_gamma   90.00
#
_symmetry.space_group_name_H-M   'P 1'
#
loop_
_entity.id
_entity.type
_entity.pdbx_description
1 polymer ?
#
loop_
_entity_poly.entity_id
_entity_poly.type
_entity_poly.pdbx_seq_one_letter_code
_entity_poly.pdbx_strand_id
1 'polypeptide(L)'
;MAKKGFDWQSLTPLPLALYESSCKFHSSAVDGLHKKGTDYRLYCVTANLALIESLLMAEKAISAITSISVNDSLEIIESEFLPSLPAVEIAFSRSASAPDWLTISWIENVIEQVIK
;
A
#
# COMPACT_ATOMS: atom_id res chain seq x y z
N MET A 1 -3.90 6.30 2.06
CA MET A 1 -2.83 6.96 2.83
C MET A 1 -2.50 8.30 2.21
N ALA A 2 -2.18 9.29 3.02
CA ALA A 2 -1.78 10.63 2.62
C ALA A 2 -0.81 11.24 3.64
N LYS A 3 -0.23 12.40 3.34
CA LYS A 3 0.44 13.21 4.35
C LYS A 3 -0.57 13.73 5.36
N LYS A 4 -0.18 13.78 6.64
CA LYS A 4 -0.98 14.34 7.73
C LYS A 4 -1.45 15.76 7.41
N GLY A 5 -2.75 16.00 7.52
CA GLY A 5 -3.35 17.32 7.30
C GLY A 5 -3.49 17.73 5.84
N PHE A 6 -3.21 16.83 4.89
CA PHE A 6 -3.47 17.08 3.48
C PHE A 6 -4.97 17.09 3.19
N ASP A 7 -5.50 18.20 2.65
CA ASP A 7 -6.89 18.32 2.22
C ASP A 7 -7.12 17.65 0.85
N TRP A 8 -7.11 16.32 0.85
CA TRP A 8 -7.34 15.53 -0.36
C TRP A 8 -8.81 15.49 -0.79
N GLN A 9 -9.76 15.78 0.11
CA GLN A 9 -11.20 15.68 -0.17
C GLN A 9 -11.69 16.79 -1.09
N SER A 10 -11.03 17.95 -1.08
CA SER A 10 -11.34 19.04 -2.01
C SER A 10 -10.87 18.79 -3.45
N LEU A 11 -10.08 17.74 -3.69
CA LEU A 11 -9.51 17.44 -5.00
C LEU A 11 -10.43 16.55 -5.84
N THR A 12 -10.90 17.10 -6.95
CA THR A 12 -11.69 16.38 -7.96
C THR A 12 -11.11 16.62 -9.36
N PRO A 13 -10.75 15.57 -10.12
CA PRO A 13 -10.74 14.15 -9.73
C PRO A 13 -9.68 13.82 -8.67
N LEU A 14 -9.94 12.81 -7.86
CA LEU A 14 -9.04 12.36 -6.79
C LEU A 14 -7.69 11.90 -7.36
N PRO A 15 -6.56 12.55 -7.01
CA PRO A 15 -5.24 12.17 -7.54
C PRO A 15 -4.69 10.95 -6.81
N LEU A 16 -4.37 9.91 -7.56
CA LEU A 16 -3.81 8.66 -7.04
C LEU A 16 -2.37 8.44 -7.52
N ALA A 17 -1.47 8.15 -6.59
CA ALA A 17 -0.18 7.55 -6.89
C ALA A 17 -0.24 6.08 -6.47
N LEU A 18 -0.16 5.15 -7.42
CA LEU A 18 -0.36 3.71 -7.14
C LEU A 18 0.85 2.89 -7.56
N TYR A 19 0.94 1.68 -7.00
CA TYR A 19 1.77 0.64 -7.57
C TYR A 19 1.31 0.27 -9.00
N GLU A 20 2.15 -0.49 -9.71
CA GLU A 20 1.81 -1.03 -11.03
C GLU A 20 0.53 -1.88 -11.01
N SER A 21 -0.09 -2.06 -12.18
CA SER A 21 -1.38 -2.75 -12.34
C SER A 21 -1.36 -4.23 -11.94
N SER A 22 -0.18 -4.82 -11.77
CA SER A 22 0.00 -6.17 -11.23
C SER A 22 -0.26 -6.25 -9.71
N CYS A 23 -0.24 -5.11 -9.00
CA CYS A 23 -0.43 -5.05 -7.56
C CYS A 23 -1.91 -5.15 -7.17
N LYS A 24 -2.24 -6.00 -6.19
CA LYS A 24 -3.63 -6.16 -5.73
C LYS A 24 -4.22 -4.90 -5.12
N PHE A 25 -3.41 -4.08 -4.45
CA PHE A 25 -3.85 -2.78 -3.94
C PHE A 25 -4.25 -1.83 -5.06
N HIS A 26 -3.53 -1.85 -6.19
CA HIS A 26 -3.87 -1.06 -7.36
C HIS A 26 -5.25 -1.46 -7.88
N SER A 27 -5.44 -2.74 -8.21
CA SER A 27 -6.73 -3.21 -8.75
C SER A 27 -7.88 -2.95 -7.79
N SER A 28 -7.69 -3.20 -6.49
CA SER A 28 -8.74 -2.97 -5.48
C SER A 28 -9.10 -1.49 -5.33
N ALA A 29 -8.11 -0.59 -5.39
CA ALA A 29 -8.36 0.85 -5.34
C ALA A 29 -9.12 1.33 -6.58
N VAL A 30 -8.63 0.98 -7.78
CA VAL A 30 -9.21 1.38 -9.07
C VAL A 30 -10.63 0.84 -9.23
N ASP A 31 -10.81 -0.48 -9.05
CA ASP A 31 -12.12 -1.12 -9.19
C ASP A 31 -13.09 -0.63 -8.12
N GLY A 32 -12.61 -0.43 -6.90
CA GLY A 32 -13.41 0.04 -5.78
C GLY A 32 -13.89 1.48 -5.95
N LEU A 33 -13.03 2.38 -6.41
CA LEU A 33 -13.40 3.76 -6.74
C LEU A 33 -14.38 3.79 -7.91
N HIS A 34 -14.14 2.99 -8.95
CA HIS A 34 -15.04 2.88 -10.10
C HIS A 34 -16.45 2.40 -9.67
N LYS A 35 -16.54 1.35 -8.84
CA LYS A 35 -17.82 0.84 -8.31
C LYS A 35 -18.55 1.85 -7.43
N LYS A 36 -17.82 2.71 -6.72
CA LYS A 36 -18.39 3.78 -5.89
C LYS A 36 -18.80 5.00 -6.70
N GLY A 37 -18.42 5.10 -7.99
CA GLY A 37 -18.66 6.28 -8.81
C GLY A 37 -17.80 7.49 -8.38
N THR A 38 -16.67 7.25 -7.71
CA THR A 38 -15.75 8.31 -7.29
C THR A 38 -14.79 8.63 -8.42
N ASP A 39 -14.81 9.87 -8.92
CA ASP A 39 -13.88 10.32 -9.96
C ASP A 39 -12.43 10.35 -9.44
N TYR A 40 -11.54 9.73 -10.19
CA TYR A 40 -10.11 9.69 -9.86
C TYR A 40 -9.25 9.86 -11.10
N ARG A 41 -7.99 10.24 -10.88
CA ARG A 41 -6.95 10.25 -11.92
C ARG A 41 -5.70 9.56 -11.40
N LEU A 42 -5.04 8.79 -12.26
CA LEU A 42 -3.73 8.22 -11.96
C LEU A 42 -2.67 9.31 -12.18
N TYR A 43 -2.23 9.93 -11.08
CA TYR A 43 -1.15 10.91 -11.08
C TYR A 43 0.21 10.24 -11.36
N CYS A 44 0.41 9.04 -10.81
CA CYS A 44 1.62 8.24 -10.99
C CYS A 44 1.29 6.74 -10.86
N VAL A 45 1.95 5.92 -11.67
CA VAL A 45 1.97 4.46 -11.54
C VAL A 45 3.43 4.02 -11.56
N THR A 46 3.89 3.34 -10.51
CA THR A 46 5.31 2.98 -10.37
C THR A 46 5.52 1.80 -9.44
N ALA A 47 6.60 1.03 -9.60
CA ALA A 47 7.03 0.03 -8.62
C ALA A 47 7.83 0.62 -7.44
N ASN A 48 8.12 1.94 -7.43
CA ASN A 48 9.01 2.57 -6.45
C ASN A 48 8.23 3.24 -5.30
N LEU A 49 8.32 2.68 -4.09
CA LEU A 49 7.70 3.23 -2.89
C LEU A 49 8.18 4.65 -2.56
N ALA A 50 9.49 4.91 -2.65
CA ALA A 50 10.05 6.21 -2.31
C ALA A 50 9.53 7.33 -3.23
N LEU A 51 9.23 7.01 -4.49
CA LEU A 51 8.57 7.95 -5.41
C LEU A 51 7.12 8.21 -4.98
N ILE A 52 6.37 7.17 -4.62
CA ILE A 52 5.00 7.33 -4.10
C ILE A 52 5.03 8.21 -2.84
N GLU A 53 5.90 7.90 -1.87
CA GLU A 53 6.04 8.67 -0.63
C GLU A 53 6.41 10.14 -0.89
N SER A 54 7.32 10.40 -1.82
CA SER A 54 7.69 11.77 -2.21
C SER A 54 6.48 12.55 -2.75
N LEU A 55 5.60 11.90 -3.50
CA LEU A 55 4.37 12.52 -4.01
C LEU A 55 3.33 12.75 -2.92
N LEU A 56 3.23 11.85 -1.93
CA LEU A 56 2.38 12.06 -0.75
C LEU A 56 2.88 13.26 0.07
N MET A 57 4.18 13.31 0.35
CA MET A 57 4.81 14.41 1.10
C MET A 57 4.66 15.78 0.42
N ALA A 58 4.68 15.79 -0.91
CA ALA A 58 4.46 16.98 -1.73
C ALA A 58 2.97 17.33 -1.93
N GLU A 59 2.05 16.63 -1.26
CA GLU A 59 0.60 16.87 -1.32
C GLU A 59 0.08 16.82 -2.78
N LYS A 60 0.65 15.93 -3.60
CA LYS A 60 0.27 15.78 -5.02
C LYS A 60 -0.76 14.69 -5.26
N ALA A 61 -0.83 13.69 -4.38
CA ALA A 61 -1.70 12.55 -4.51
C ALA A 61 -1.99 11.90 -3.15
N ILE A 62 -2.99 11.01 -3.12
CA ILE A 62 -3.13 9.97 -2.10
C ILE A 62 -2.75 8.61 -2.69
N SER A 63 -2.57 7.60 -1.84
CA SER A 63 -2.13 6.28 -2.28
C SER A 63 -2.78 5.11 -1.56
N ALA A 64 -2.90 3.98 -2.26
CA ALA A 64 -3.20 2.66 -1.73
C ALA A 64 -1.91 1.86 -1.57
N ILE A 65 -1.25 2.03 -0.42
CA ILE A 65 -0.07 1.28 0.01
C ILE A 65 -0.30 0.68 1.39
N THR A 66 0.54 -0.29 1.75
CA THR A 66 0.50 -1.02 3.03
C THR A 66 0.72 -0.10 4.23
N SER A 67 0.05 -0.37 5.34
CA SER A 67 0.19 0.40 6.60
C SER A 67 1.59 0.34 7.20
N ILE A 68 2.38 -0.69 6.91
CA ILE A 68 3.79 -0.76 7.33
C ILE A 68 4.67 0.35 6.73
N SER A 69 4.21 0.99 5.65
CA SER A 69 4.88 2.13 5.03
C SER A 69 4.53 3.48 5.70
N VAL A 70 3.70 3.48 6.76
CA VAL A 70 3.39 4.71 7.51
C VAL A 70 4.63 5.13 8.30
N ASN A 71 5.06 6.37 8.06
CA ASN A 71 5.97 7.10 8.94
C ASN A 71 5.22 8.21 9.70
N ASP A 72 5.90 8.92 10.59
CA ASP A 72 5.29 9.97 11.43
C ASP A 72 4.62 11.11 10.65
N SER A 73 4.93 11.29 9.37
CA SER A 73 4.36 12.33 8.50
C SER A 73 3.15 11.85 7.69
N LEU A 74 2.88 10.54 7.65
CA LEU A 74 1.79 9.92 6.90
C LEU A 74 0.64 9.50 7.82
N GLU A 75 -0.55 9.46 7.27
CA GLU A 75 -1.74 8.92 7.94
C GLU A 75 -2.52 7.96 7.05
N ILE A 76 -3.06 6.93 7.72
CA ILE A 76 -4.06 6.05 7.12
C ILE A 76 -5.36 6.84 7.04
N ILE A 77 -5.95 6.86 5.85
CA ILE A 77 -7.22 7.54 5.64
C ILE A 77 -8.32 6.49 5.76
N GLU A 78 -9.21 6.69 6.71
CA GLU A 78 -10.47 5.97 6.82
C GLU A 78 -11.60 6.89 6.37
N SER A 79 -12.29 6.53 5.29
CA SER A 79 -13.35 7.34 4.71
C SER A 79 -14.32 6.46 3.94
N GLU A 80 -15.62 6.73 4.10
CA GLU A 80 -16.67 6.02 3.36
C GLU A 80 -16.61 6.28 1.84
N PHE A 81 -15.98 7.38 1.41
CA PHE A 81 -15.79 7.72 -0.01
C PHE A 81 -14.71 6.88 -0.70
N LEU A 82 -13.85 6.23 0.09
CA LEU A 82 -12.77 5.39 -0.41
C LEU A 82 -13.15 3.91 -0.34
N PRO A 83 -12.62 3.07 -1.24
CA PRO A 83 -12.83 1.63 -1.18
C PRO A 83 -12.01 1.00 -0.05
N SER A 84 -12.55 -0.06 0.54
CA SER A 84 -11.77 -0.95 1.39
C SER A 84 -10.68 -1.63 0.57
N LEU A 85 -9.47 -1.68 1.12
CA LEU A 85 -8.32 -2.35 0.51
C LEU A 85 -8.15 -3.74 1.10
N PRO A 86 -7.55 -4.70 0.36
CA PRO A 86 -7.35 -6.04 0.85
C PRO A 86 -6.37 -6.05 2.04
N ALA A 87 -6.65 -6.89 3.03
CA ALA A 87 -5.63 -7.32 3.97
C ALA A 87 -4.62 -8.22 3.25
N VAL A 88 -3.35 -8.12 3.62
CA VAL A 88 -2.29 -8.98 3.11
C VAL A 88 -1.61 -9.66 4.28
N GLU A 89 -1.49 -10.98 4.18
CA GLU A 89 -0.71 -11.80 5.09
C GLU A 89 0.64 -12.12 4.44
N ILE A 90 1.71 -12.03 5.24
CA ILE A 90 3.05 -12.41 4.81
C ILE A 90 3.30 -13.83 5.33
N ALA A 91 3.57 -14.76 4.41
CA ALA A 91 3.85 -16.15 4.73
C ALA A 91 5.22 -16.57 4.19
N PHE A 92 5.95 -17.37 4.96
CA PHE A 92 7.18 -18.00 4.52
C PHE A 92 6.85 -19.34 3.84
N SER A 93 7.48 -19.60 2.71
CA SER A 93 7.40 -20.90 2.03
C SER A 93 8.80 -21.44 1.80
N ARG A 94 8.95 -22.77 1.94
CA ARG A 94 10.23 -23.47 1.76
C ARG A 94 10.07 -24.54 0.69
N SER A 95 11.02 -24.58 -0.25
CA SER A 95 11.08 -25.67 -1.24
C SER A 95 11.32 -27.02 -0.55
N ALA A 96 10.73 -28.09 -1.09
CA ALA A 96 11.08 -29.45 -0.68
C ALA A 96 12.57 -29.77 -0.88
N SER A 97 13.24 -29.08 -1.81
CA SER A 97 14.67 -29.20 -2.09
C SER A 97 15.56 -28.24 -1.30
N ALA A 98 15.02 -27.57 -0.28
CA ALA A 98 15.79 -26.61 0.50
C ALA A 98 16.88 -27.29 1.35
N PRO A 99 18.03 -26.62 1.59
CA PRO A 99 19.09 -27.16 2.44
C PRO A 99 18.63 -27.52 3.85
N ASP A 100 19.26 -28.53 4.46
CA ASP A 100 18.87 -29.05 5.78
C ASP A 100 18.97 -28.01 6.91
N TRP A 101 19.86 -27.02 6.77
CA TRP A 101 20.00 -25.95 7.77
C TRP A 101 18.81 -24.98 7.78
N LEU A 102 18.04 -24.89 6.69
CA LEU A 102 16.86 -24.04 6.57
C LEU A 102 15.64 -24.75 7.17
N THR A 103 15.68 -24.95 8.49
CA THR A 103 14.63 -25.60 9.26
C THR A 103 13.45 -24.66 9.51
N ILE A 104 12.29 -25.22 9.88
CA ILE A 104 11.13 -24.42 10.32
C ILE A 104 11.50 -23.54 11.52
N SER A 105 12.25 -24.09 12.49
CA SER A 105 12.70 -23.35 13.67
C SER A 105 13.60 -22.16 13.31
N TRP A 106 14.44 -22.28 12.27
CA TRP A 106 15.23 -21.15 11.78
C TRP A 106 14.32 -20.06 11.18
N ILE A 107 13.31 -20.45 10.39
CA ILE A 107 12.35 -19.51 9.80
C ILE A 107 11.57 -18.79 10.90
N GLU A 108 11.09 -19.52 11.92
CA GLU A 108 10.42 -18.96 13.09
C GLU A 108 11.31 -17.94 13.80
N ASN A 109 12.60 -18.23 13.99
CA ASN A 109 13.54 -17.29 14.59
C ASN A 109 13.70 -16.00 13.77
N VAL A 110 13.75 -16.09 12.43
CA VAL A 110 13.80 -14.90 11.57
C VAL A 110 12.51 -14.09 11.69
N ILE A 111 11.35 -14.74 11.70
CA ILE A 111 10.05 -14.08 11.86
C ILE A 111 10.02 -13.29 13.17
N GLU A 112 10.47 -13.89 14.28
CA GLU A 112 10.53 -13.22 15.59
C GLU A 112 11.43 -11.97 15.61
N GLN A 113 12.49 -11.95 14.79
CA GLN A 113 13.39 -10.81 14.70
C GLN A 113 12.82 -9.64 13.89
N VAL A 114 11.93 -9.92 12.93
CA VAL A 114 11.36 -8.91 12.02
C VAL A 114 10.06 -8.29 12.57
N ILE A 115 9.37 -8.98 13.48
CA ILE A 115 8.14 -8.47 14.12
C ILE A 115 8.43 -7.45 15.25
N LYS A 116 9.67 -7.38 15.75
CA LYS A 116 10.10 -6.40 16.77
C LYS A 116 10.47 -5.06 16.18
#